data_AF-A0A448ZAR7-F1
#
_entry.id   AF-A0A448ZAR7-F1
#
_cell.length_a   1.000
_cell.length_b   1.000
_cell.length_c   1.000
_cell.angle_alpha   90.00
_cell.angle_beta   90.00
_cell.angle_gamma   90.00
#
_symmetry.space_group_name_H-M   'P 1'
#
loop_
_entity.id
_entity.type
_entity.pdbx_description
1 polymer ?
#
loop_
_entity_poly.entity_id
_entity_poly.type
_entity_poly.pdbx_seq_one_letter_code
_entity_poly.pdbx_strand_id
1 'polypeptide(L)'
;MAFVHLECGRNQLQRQHHVMHSTAMPTNIVGPRVPINEGFPGLKKIYANPDIFVIENFLDDSYCQDLIDKASEKKLVRSPVAYAGWTEDFKDLVELSSKGPIAWIALLSSWFQVKNSGGGQVDLVVHALQNYAVVFVVTTILIGGFTYSRAEGLKALRTSTSTTLDDMTNPSSGAREFVRQASKLFHSNEDFDTSIVSEAALFEAPTVIRYEPDQILAPHYDANRSAETEDANRGGQTLATLLVYLNDVERGGLTRFGKLSSSAAIGDVDRDRITSADEDKLIIQPKRGDALLFFPADRNGQFDPRTEHEGMPAIDEKWIARIWKHQRRVPAPFGLSEASLSDLG
;
A
#
# COMPACT_ATOMS: atom_id res chain seq x y z
N MET A 1 -26.78 -13.01 -79.44
CA MET A 1 -26.68 -14.48 -79.44
C MET A 1 -25.31 -14.84 -78.89
N ALA A 2 -25.27 -15.78 -77.95
CA ALA A 2 -24.17 -16.09 -77.04
C ALA A 2 -22.81 -16.33 -77.73
N PHE A 3 -21.73 -15.86 -77.11
CA PHE A 3 -20.41 -16.46 -77.25
C PHE A 3 -19.68 -16.53 -75.91
N VAL A 4 -19.25 -17.75 -75.63
CA VAL A 4 -18.52 -18.27 -74.48
C VAL A 4 -17.10 -17.72 -74.46
N HIS A 5 -16.58 -17.34 -73.28
CA HIS A 5 -15.14 -17.37 -73.07
C HIS A 5 -14.76 -17.96 -71.72
N LEU A 6 -13.82 -18.91 -71.81
CA LEU A 6 -13.30 -19.78 -70.79
C LEU A 6 -12.36 -19.02 -69.85
N GLU A 7 -12.57 -19.14 -68.54
CA GLU A 7 -11.59 -18.71 -67.54
C GLU A 7 -10.61 -19.85 -67.23
N CYS A 8 -9.34 -19.57 -67.50
CA CYS A 8 -8.19 -20.41 -67.21
C CYS A 8 -7.78 -20.22 -65.74
N GLY A 9 -7.85 -21.30 -64.95
CA GLY A 9 -7.46 -21.30 -63.54
C GLY A 9 -5.98 -21.00 -63.31
N ARG A 10 -5.71 -20.09 -62.37
CA ARG A 10 -4.39 -19.91 -61.73
C ARG A 10 -4.53 -20.16 -60.24
N ASN A 11 -3.78 -21.17 -59.78
CA ASN A 11 -3.51 -21.50 -58.38
C ASN A 11 -3.05 -20.26 -57.60
N GLN A 12 -3.78 -19.90 -56.54
CA GLN A 12 -3.26 -19.04 -55.48
C GLN A 12 -3.04 -19.87 -54.20
N LEU A 13 -1.77 -19.94 -53.81
CA LEU A 13 -1.30 -20.43 -52.52
C LEU A 13 -1.94 -19.59 -51.39
N GLN A 14 -2.75 -20.23 -50.56
CA GLN A 14 -3.26 -19.64 -49.31
C GLN A 14 -2.09 -19.42 -48.35
N ARG A 15 -1.70 -18.15 -48.15
CA ARG A 15 -0.97 -17.73 -46.95
C ARG A 15 -1.97 -17.74 -45.79
N GLN A 16 -1.85 -18.73 -44.90
CA GLN A 16 -2.51 -18.67 -43.59
C GLN A 16 -1.89 -17.51 -42.80
N HIS A 17 -2.60 -16.39 -42.72
CA HIS A 17 -2.32 -15.36 -41.73
C HIS A 17 -2.68 -15.94 -40.36
N HIS A 18 -1.66 -16.40 -39.64
CA HIS A 18 -1.77 -16.71 -38.23
C HIS A 18 -1.97 -15.38 -37.50
N VAL A 19 -3.23 -15.02 -37.24
CA VAL A 19 -3.59 -13.94 -36.34
C VAL A 19 -3.07 -14.36 -34.97
N MET A 20 -1.93 -13.79 -34.56
CA MET A 20 -1.55 -13.80 -33.15
C MET A 20 -2.69 -13.13 -32.40
N HIS A 21 -3.50 -13.93 -31.72
CA HIS A 21 -4.33 -13.42 -30.64
C HIS A 21 -3.38 -12.76 -29.65
N SER A 22 -3.30 -11.43 -29.71
CA SER A 22 -2.87 -10.63 -28.57
C SER A 22 -3.83 -10.99 -27.44
N THR A 23 -3.42 -11.91 -26.57
CA THR A 23 -4.01 -12.07 -25.25
C THR A 23 -3.80 -10.74 -24.55
N ALA A 24 -4.80 -9.87 -24.65
CA ALA A 24 -4.93 -8.72 -23.79
C ALA A 24 -4.78 -9.25 -22.36
N MET A 25 -3.81 -8.69 -21.63
CA MET A 25 -3.69 -8.88 -20.19
C MET A 25 -5.09 -8.65 -19.59
N PRO A 26 -5.60 -9.53 -18.71
CA PRO A 26 -6.91 -9.30 -18.10
C PRO A 26 -6.90 -7.90 -17.52
N THR A 27 -7.76 -7.03 -18.04
CA THR A 27 -8.02 -5.74 -17.39
C THR A 27 -8.48 -6.11 -16.00
N ASN A 28 -7.69 -5.81 -14.97
CA ASN A 28 -8.17 -5.88 -13.60
C ASN A 28 -9.38 -4.95 -13.53
N ILE A 29 -10.59 -5.50 -13.65
CA ILE A 29 -11.83 -4.74 -13.53
C ILE A 29 -11.99 -4.52 -12.03
N VAL A 30 -11.39 -3.45 -11.54
CA VAL A 30 -11.58 -2.96 -10.18
C VAL A 30 -13.04 -2.48 -10.10
N GLY A 31 -13.77 -2.96 -9.09
CA GLY A 31 -15.16 -2.59 -8.86
C GLY A 31 -15.33 -1.16 -8.33
N PRO A 32 -16.54 -0.79 -7.89
CA PRO A 32 -16.77 0.52 -7.30
C PRO A 32 -16.03 0.67 -5.97
N ARG A 33 -15.41 1.82 -5.74
CA ARG A 33 -14.86 2.23 -4.44
C ARG A 33 -15.94 2.30 -3.35
N VAL A 34 -15.50 2.46 -2.10
CA VAL A 34 -16.41 2.78 -0.99
C VAL A 34 -17.13 4.13 -1.24
N PRO A 35 -18.40 4.26 -0.78
CA PRO A 35 -19.13 5.51 -0.90
C PRO A 35 -18.48 6.61 -0.06
N ILE A 36 -18.69 7.86 -0.47
CA ILE A 36 -18.33 9.07 0.26
C ILE A 36 -19.47 10.07 0.12
N ASN A 37 -19.52 11.07 0.99
CA ASN A 37 -20.36 12.24 0.85
C ASN A 37 -19.86 13.11 -0.32
N GLU A 38 -20.44 12.94 -1.51
CA GLU A 38 -20.11 13.74 -2.70
C GLU A 38 -20.42 15.24 -2.54
N GLY A 39 -21.24 15.60 -1.54
CA GLY A 39 -21.55 17.00 -1.18
C GLY A 39 -20.63 17.57 -0.10
N PHE A 40 -19.54 16.88 0.26
CA PHE A 40 -18.63 17.35 1.30
C PHE A 40 -17.97 18.69 0.88
N PRO A 41 -17.95 19.71 1.77
CA PRO A 41 -17.37 21.01 1.44
C PRO A 41 -15.92 20.91 0.95
N GLY A 42 -15.61 21.63 -0.14
CA GLY A 42 -14.26 21.66 -0.71
C GLY A 42 -13.85 20.42 -1.52
N LEU A 43 -14.70 19.38 -1.61
CA LEU A 43 -14.42 18.17 -2.39
C LEU A 43 -14.38 18.46 -3.89
N LYS A 44 -13.24 18.15 -4.52
CA LYS A 44 -13.01 18.30 -5.96
C LYS A 44 -12.45 16.99 -6.53
N LYS A 45 -13.17 16.40 -7.48
CA LYS A 45 -12.65 15.24 -8.23
C LYS A 45 -11.62 15.71 -9.24
N ILE A 46 -10.41 15.17 -9.15
CA ILE A 46 -9.28 15.53 -10.02
C ILE A 46 -8.92 14.44 -11.03
N TYR A 47 -9.38 13.21 -10.79
CA TYR A 47 -9.18 12.09 -11.70
C TYR A 47 -10.39 11.16 -11.64
N ALA A 48 -10.76 10.61 -12.79
CA ALA A 48 -11.81 9.60 -12.90
C ALA A 48 -11.23 8.30 -13.45
N ASN A 49 -11.52 7.19 -12.76
CA ASN A 49 -11.05 5.85 -13.11
C ASN A 49 -9.51 5.66 -13.08
N PRO A 50 -8.89 5.59 -11.89
CA PRO A 50 -9.50 5.53 -10.56
C PRO A 50 -9.97 6.91 -10.05
N ASP A 51 -10.95 6.94 -9.15
CA ASP A 51 -11.36 8.21 -8.55
C ASP A 51 -10.24 8.75 -7.63
N ILE A 52 -9.83 10.01 -7.83
CA ILE A 52 -8.93 10.74 -6.93
C ILE A 52 -9.53 12.12 -6.69
N PHE A 53 -9.50 12.55 -5.43
CA PHE A 53 -10.06 13.83 -5.00
C PHE A 53 -9.04 14.65 -4.23
N VAL A 54 -9.12 15.97 -4.40
CA VAL A 54 -8.57 16.96 -3.47
C VAL A 54 -9.73 17.55 -2.69
N ILE A 55 -9.56 17.76 -1.39
CA ILE A 55 -10.54 18.42 -0.53
C ILE A 55 -9.89 19.68 0.02
N GLU A 56 -10.35 20.83 -0.44
CA GLU A 56 -9.80 22.12 -0.03
C GLU A 56 -10.26 22.50 1.38
N ASN A 57 -9.35 23.01 2.21
CA ASN A 57 -9.61 23.42 3.59
C ASN A 57 -10.31 22.32 4.42
N PHE A 58 -9.83 21.08 4.29
CA PHE A 58 -10.37 19.93 5.01
C PHE A 58 -10.12 20.03 6.53
N LEU A 59 -8.98 20.58 6.93
CA LEU A 59 -8.68 20.94 8.31
C LEU A 59 -8.17 22.37 8.41
N ASP A 60 -8.62 23.09 9.44
CA ASP A 60 -8.13 24.44 9.74
C ASP A 60 -6.66 24.42 10.19
N ASP A 61 -5.98 25.55 10.00
CA ASP A 61 -4.56 25.72 10.34
C ASP A 61 -4.25 25.40 11.80
N SER A 62 -5.15 25.73 12.73
CA SER A 62 -4.99 25.46 14.16
C SER A 62 -4.95 23.96 14.46
N TYR A 63 -5.82 23.17 13.81
CA TYR A 63 -5.84 21.72 13.96
C TYR A 63 -4.63 21.08 13.28
N CYS A 64 -4.18 21.62 12.14
CA CYS A 64 -2.94 21.20 11.51
C CYS A 64 -1.74 21.42 12.46
N GLN A 65 -1.69 22.56 13.14
CA GLN A 65 -0.64 22.86 14.10
C GLN A 65 -0.69 21.92 15.30
N ASP A 66 -1.87 21.70 15.89
CA ASP A 66 -2.03 20.79 17.02
C ASP A 66 -1.57 19.36 16.69
N LEU A 67 -1.84 18.86 15.48
CA LEU A 67 -1.33 17.57 15.02
C LEU A 67 0.20 17.51 14.99
N ILE A 68 0.86 18.56 14.49
CA ILE A 68 2.33 18.66 14.46
C ILE A 68 2.89 18.70 15.88
N ASP A 69 2.30 19.51 16.75
CA ASP A 69 2.75 19.70 18.13
C ASP A 69 2.59 18.40 18.92
N LYS A 70 1.43 17.74 18.85
CA LYS A 70 1.17 16.45 19.51
C LYS A 70 2.07 15.33 19.00
N ALA A 71 2.34 15.29 17.70
CA ALA A 71 3.27 14.32 17.14
C ALA A 71 4.70 14.56 17.64
N SER A 72 5.11 15.82 17.76
CA SER A 72 6.42 16.20 18.28
C SER A 72 6.56 15.88 19.78
N GLU A 73 5.51 16.12 20.57
CA GLU A 73 5.44 15.75 21.99
C GLU A 73 5.53 14.24 22.20
N LYS A 74 4.78 13.44 21.41
CA LYS A 74 4.78 11.97 21.48
C LYS A 74 6.08 11.34 20.96
N LYS A 75 6.95 12.13 20.31
CA LYS A 75 8.18 11.78 19.61
C LYS A 75 7.95 10.89 18.39
N LEU A 76 8.44 11.35 17.24
CA LEU A 76 8.39 10.57 16.01
C LEU A 76 9.50 9.52 15.99
N VAL A 77 9.19 8.35 15.45
CA VAL A 77 10.15 7.26 15.20
C VAL A 77 10.23 6.98 13.71
N ARG A 78 11.26 6.26 13.26
CA ARG A 78 11.38 5.86 11.85
C ARG A 78 10.09 5.17 11.41
N SER A 79 9.47 5.69 10.34
CA SER A 79 8.19 5.17 9.90
C SER A 79 8.30 3.70 9.52
N PRO A 80 7.32 2.86 9.92
CA PRO A 80 7.36 1.46 9.58
C PRO A 80 7.23 1.28 8.07
N VAL A 81 7.96 0.32 7.52
CA VAL A 81 7.68 -0.21 6.19
C VAL A 81 6.58 -1.25 6.39
N ALA A 82 5.39 -1.01 5.84
CA ALA A 82 4.27 -1.94 5.91
C ALA A 82 4.54 -3.14 4.97
N TYR A 83 5.42 -4.03 5.44
CA TYR A 83 5.66 -5.41 5.02
C TYR A 83 6.19 -6.17 6.26
N ALA A 84 5.57 -5.91 7.40
CA ALA A 84 6.04 -6.36 8.70
C ALA A 84 5.56 -7.79 9.01
N GLY A 85 5.91 -8.72 8.13
CA GLY A 85 5.88 -10.17 8.34
C GLY A 85 7.27 -10.75 8.61
N TRP A 86 8.35 -9.95 8.60
CA TRP A 86 9.74 -10.45 8.55
C TRP A 86 10.13 -11.49 9.63
N THR A 87 9.64 -11.35 10.86
CA THR A 87 9.90 -12.35 11.90
C THR A 87 9.18 -13.67 11.62
N GLU A 88 8.01 -13.61 10.99
CA GLU A 88 7.28 -14.77 10.51
C GLU A 88 7.91 -15.29 9.21
N ASP A 89 8.30 -14.44 8.25
CA ASP A 89 9.02 -14.84 7.02
C ASP A 89 10.31 -15.63 7.33
N PHE A 90 11.11 -15.19 8.31
CA PHE A 90 12.31 -15.93 8.71
C PHE A 90 11.94 -17.31 9.26
N LYS A 91 10.96 -17.39 10.17
CA LYS A 91 10.51 -18.65 10.76
C LYS A 91 9.89 -19.56 9.70
N ASP A 92 9.04 -19.04 8.83
CA ASP A 92 8.37 -19.76 7.75
C ASP A 92 9.38 -20.31 6.75
N LEU A 93 10.39 -19.52 6.36
CA LEU A 93 11.46 -19.97 5.48
C LEU A 93 12.34 -21.04 6.15
N VAL A 94 12.67 -20.89 7.43
CA VAL A 94 13.43 -21.89 8.20
C VAL A 94 12.60 -23.17 8.37
N GLU A 95 11.32 -23.06 8.69
CA GLU A 95 10.41 -24.20 8.86
C GLU A 95 10.22 -24.93 7.53
N LEU A 96 9.91 -24.21 6.46
CA LEU A 96 9.73 -24.75 5.11
C LEU A 96 11.02 -25.44 4.62
N SER A 97 12.18 -24.81 4.81
CA SER A 97 13.45 -25.40 4.40
C SER A 97 13.80 -26.66 5.21
N SER A 98 13.51 -26.67 6.52
CA SER A 98 13.78 -27.81 7.41
C SER A 98 12.99 -29.06 7.05
N LYS A 99 11.73 -28.90 6.62
CA LYS A 99 10.83 -30.02 6.29
C LYS A 99 10.97 -30.53 4.86
N GLY A 100 11.62 -29.80 3.96
CA GLY A 100 11.75 -30.18 2.56
C GLY A 100 13.20 -30.27 2.09
N PRO A 101 13.75 -29.21 1.48
CA PRO A 101 15.08 -29.25 0.83
C PRO A 101 16.21 -29.75 1.72
N ILE A 102 16.28 -29.34 2.99
CA ILE A 102 17.37 -29.73 3.90
C ILE A 102 17.34 -31.24 4.15
N ALA A 103 16.16 -31.81 4.40
CA ALA A 103 16.00 -33.24 4.60
C ALA A 103 16.44 -34.05 3.36
N TRP A 104 16.04 -33.61 2.15
CA TRP A 104 16.44 -34.27 0.91
C TRP A 104 17.94 -34.16 0.62
N ILE A 105 18.54 -32.99 0.82
CA ILE A 105 19.99 -32.77 0.63
C ILE A 105 20.77 -33.66 1.61
N ALA A 106 20.34 -33.73 2.87
CA ALA A 106 20.95 -34.57 3.89
C ALA A 106 20.88 -36.06 3.51
N LEU A 107 19.72 -36.54 3.06
CA LEU A 107 19.54 -37.95 2.67
C LEU A 107 20.36 -38.30 1.43
N LEU A 108 20.34 -37.46 0.40
CA LEU A 108 21.06 -37.71 -0.86
C LEU A 108 22.59 -37.65 -0.67
N SER A 109 23.09 -36.68 0.09
CA SER A 109 24.52 -36.57 0.41
C SER A 109 25.03 -37.75 1.23
N SER A 110 24.24 -38.21 2.19
CA SER A 110 24.57 -39.38 3.02
C SER A 110 24.57 -40.68 2.23
N TRP A 111 23.58 -40.85 1.34
CA TRP A 111 23.54 -42.00 0.43
C TRP A 111 24.79 -42.05 -0.45
N PHE A 112 25.24 -40.92 -0.98
CA PHE A 112 26.46 -40.84 -1.78
C PHE A 112 27.73 -41.16 -0.96
N GLN A 113 27.82 -40.66 0.29
CA GLN A 113 28.94 -40.94 1.20
C GLN A 113 29.02 -42.43 1.54
N VAL A 114 27.89 -43.07 1.87
CA VAL A 114 27.86 -44.49 2.23
C VAL A 114 28.11 -45.39 1.02
N LYS A 115 27.57 -45.04 -0.16
CA LYS A 115 27.79 -45.80 -1.41
C LYS A 115 29.27 -45.92 -1.77
N ASN A 116 30.06 -44.88 -1.52
CA ASN A 116 31.49 -44.88 -1.82
C ASN A 116 32.35 -45.52 -0.72
N SER A 117 31.81 -45.67 0.49
CA SER A 117 32.54 -46.15 1.68
C SER A 117 32.24 -47.61 2.04
N GLY A 118 31.21 -48.22 1.44
CA GLY A 118 30.74 -49.57 1.78
C GLY A 118 30.03 -49.66 3.14
N GLY A 119 29.59 -48.53 3.69
CA GLY A 119 28.99 -48.44 5.03
C GLY A 119 27.60 -49.08 5.13
N GLY A 120 27.21 -49.41 6.36
CA GLY A 120 25.93 -50.07 6.66
C GLY A 120 24.76 -49.09 6.84
N GLN A 121 23.60 -49.61 7.25
CA GLN A 121 22.42 -48.78 7.54
C GLN A 121 22.64 -47.80 8.69
N VAL A 122 23.46 -48.17 9.69
CA VAL A 122 23.79 -47.29 10.83
C VAL A 122 24.60 -46.09 10.36
N ASP A 123 25.58 -46.29 9.48
CA ASP A 123 26.40 -45.20 8.93
C ASP A 123 25.55 -44.23 8.11
N LEU A 124 24.58 -44.74 7.35
CA LEU A 124 23.64 -43.91 6.60
C LEU A 124 22.84 -42.98 7.52
N VAL A 125 22.36 -43.49 8.65
CA VAL A 125 21.61 -42.68 9.63
C VAL A 125 22.51 -41.63 10.28
N VAL A 126 23.71 -42.02 10.69
CA VAL A 126 24.68 -41.09 11.32
C VAL A 126 25.05 -39.97 10.36
N HIS A 127 25.39 -40.30 9.11
CA HIS A 127 25.70 -39.30 8.09
C HIS A 127 24.49 -38.42 7.76
N ALA A 128 23.28 -38.97 7.71
CA ALA A 128 22.06 -38.19 7.46
C ALA A 128 21.83 -37.15 8.55
N LEU A 129 22.00 -37.53 9.82
CA LEU A 129 21.86 -36.60 10.93
C LEU A 129 22.95 -35.52 10.94
N GLN A 130 24.20 -35.88 10.66
CA GLN A 130 25.31 -34.94 10.58
C GLN A 130 25.14 -33.96 9.43
N ASN A 131 24.86 -34.46 8.23
CA ASN A 131 24.64 -33.65 7.04
C ASN A 131 23.41 -32.74 7.22
N TYR A 132 22.33 -33.25 7.84
CA TYR A 132 21.16 -32.43 8.18
C TYR A 132 21.55 -31.26 9.09
N ALA A 133 22.27 -31.51 10.17
CA ALA A 133 22.69 -30.47 11.11
C ALA A 133 23.55 -29.39 10.42
N VAL A 134 24.52 -29.81 9.61
CA VAL A 134 25.39 -28.88 8.87
C VAL A 134 24.60 -28.04 7.87
N VAL A 135 23.79 -28.68 7.03
CA VAL A 135 22.98 -27.99 6.01
C VAL A 135 21.94 -27.08 6.66
N PHE A 136 21.38 -27.48 7.80
CA PHE A 136 20.43 -26.67 8.56
C PHE A 136 21.06 -25.38 9.09
N VAL A 137 22.24 -25.47 9.72
CA VAL A 137 22.95 -24.27 10.21
C VAL A 137 23.31 -23.33 9.06
N VAL A 138 23.88 -23.86 7.98
CA VAL A 138 24.26 -23.05 6.80
C VAL A 138 23.03 -22.37 6.18
N THR A 139 21.95 -23.12 5.97
CA THR A 139 20.72 -22.59 5.38
C THR A 139 20.09 -21.53 6.28
N THR A 140 20.08 -21.73 7.60
CA THR A 140 19.57 -20.74 8.56
C THR A 140 20.37 -19.45 8.51
N ILE A 141 21.71 -19.51 8.42
CA ILE A 141 22.57 -18.34 8.26
C ILE A 141 22.28 -17.62 6.94
N LEU A 142 22.15 -18.36 5.83
CA LEU A 142 21.83 -17.78 4.52
C LEU A 142 20.46 -17.11 4.49
N ILE A 143 19.44 -17.76 5.06
CA ILE A 143 18.11 -17.17 5.22
C ILE A 143 18.23 -15.90 6.05
N GLY A 144 18.94 -15.92 7.19
CA GLY A 144 19.15 -14.73 8.02
C GLY A 144 19.85 -13.58 7.29
N GLY A 145 20.87 -13.88 6.49
CA GLY A 145 21.56 -12.88 5.67
C GLY A 145 20.67 -12.30 4.56
N PHE A 146 19.92 -13.16 3.86
CA PHE A 146 18.96 -12.76 2.83
C PHE A 146 17.84 -11.89 3.42
N THR A 147 17.24 -12.32 4.53
CA THR A 147 16.16 -11.59 5.18
C THR A 147 16.66 -10.26 5.73
N TYR A 148 17.87 -10.19 6.30
CA TYR A 148 18.49 -8.94 6.74
C TYR A 148 18.76 -7.98 5.57
N SER A 149 19.36 -8.46 4.48
CA SER A 149 19.64 -7.64 3.28
C SER A 149 18.35 -7.07 2.67
N ARG A 150 17.29 -7.89 2.59
CA ARG A 150 15.96 -7.46 2.13
C ARG A 150 15.38 -6.39 3.05
N ALA A 151 15.51 -6.54 4.37
CA ALA A 151 15.02 -5.57 5.34
C ALA A 151 15.71 -4.20 5.21
N GLU A 152 17.03 -4.18 5.04
CA GLU A 152 17.78 -2.92 4.82
C GLU A 152 17.38 -2.25 3.50
N GLY A 153 17.23 -3.02 2.42
CA GLY A 153 16.75 -2.50 1.15
C GLY A 153 15.37 -1.84 1.26
N LEU A 154 14.46 -2.45 2.02
CA LEU A 154 13.13 -1.90 2.29
C LEU A 154 13.17 -0.63 3.15
N LYS A 155 14.07 -0.54 4.15
CA LYS A 155 14.23 0.67 4.98
C LYS A 155 14.70 1.89 4.19
N ALA A 156 15.43 1.68 3.09
CA ALA A 156 15.81 2.76 2.18
C ALA A 156 14.62 3.31 1.38
N LEU A 157 13.54 2.54 1.24
CA LEU A 157 12.34 2.95 0.50
C LEU A 157 11.44 3.90 1.28
N ARG A 158 11.56 3.97 2.61
CA ARG A 158 10.80 4.91 3.44
C ARG A 158 11.72 5.56 4.46
N THR A 159 12.00 6.84 4.25
CA THR A 159 12.97 7.58 5.07
C THR A 159 12.38 8.55 6.08
N SER A 160 11.06 8.74 6.05
CA SER A 160 10.28 9.57 6.97
C SER A 160 10.28 9.08 8.42
N THR A 161 9.86 9.95 9.34
CA THR A 161 9.49 9.59 10.70
C THR A 161 7.99 9.76 10.92
N SER A 162 7.40 9.01 11.85
CA SER A 162 5.97 9.07 12.13
C SER A 162 5.62 8.68 13.56
N THR A 163 4.43 9.07 13.99
CA THR A 163 3.77 8.57 15.20
C THR A 163 2.25 8.50 14.97
N THR A 164 1.58 7.60 15.68
CA THR A 164 0.11 7.55 15.71
C THR A 164 -0.43 8.47 16.80
N LEU A 165 -1.60 9.07 16.58
CA LEU A 165 -2.35 9.87 17.54
C LEU A 165 -3.74 9.25 17.70
N ASP A 166 -3.88 8.43 18.74
CA ASP A 166 -5.04 7.58 19.02
C ASP A 166 -5.89 8.05 20.22
N ASP A 167 -5.43 9.09 20.92
CA ASP A 167 -6.14 9.73 22.03
C ASP A 167 -7.16 10.75 21.50
N MET A 168 -8.44 10.54 21.83
CA MET A 168 -9.58 11.36 21.41
C MET A 168 -10.23 12.12 22.58
N THR A 169 -9.63 12.06 23.77
CA THR A 169 -10.20 12.61 25.02
C THR A 169 -10.36 14.12 24.97
N ASN A 170 -9.45 14.84 24.32
CA ASN A 170 -9.52 16.29 24.17
C ASN A 170 -10.45 16.70 23.00
N PRO A 171 -11.60 17.35 23.25
CA PRO A 171 -12.56 17.75 22.22
C PRO A 171 -12.00 18.73 21.18
N SER A 172 -10.98 19.50 21.57
CA SER A 172 -10.36 20.52 20.72
C SER A 172 -9.08 20.05 20.05
N SER A 173 -8.73 18.76 20.15
CA SER A 173 -7.53 18.22 19.50
C SER A 173 -7.71 18.07 17.99
N GLY A 174 -6.64 18.31 17.24
CA GLY A 174 -6.59 18.11 15.79
C GLY A 174 -6.75 16.64 15.41
N ALA A 175 -6.31 15.70 16.24
CA ALA A 175 -6.51 14.26 16.00
C ALA A 175 -8.00 13.89 16.03
N ARG A 176 -8.74 14.36 17.04
CA ARG A 176 -10.18 14.15 17.14
C ARG A 176 -10.93 14.84 16.01
N GLU A 177 -10.58 16.07 15.68
CA GLU A 177 -11.22 16.79 14.57
C GLU A 177 -10.95 16.11 13.22
N PHE A 178 -9.73 15.62 12.99
CA PHE A 178 -9.39 14.87 11.79
C PHE A 178 -10.25 13.61 11.65
N VAL A 179 -10.36 12.80 12.70
CA VAL A 179 -11.22 11.61 12.68
C VAL A 179 -12.67 11.99 12.43
N ARG A 180 -13.17 13.06 13.08
CA ARG A 180 -14.55 13.52 12.91
C ARG A 180 -14.86 13.96 11.49
N GLN A 181 -13.98 14.76 10.86
CA GLN A 181 -14.16 15.18 9.47
C GLN A 181 -14.05 14.00 8.51
N ALA A 182 -13.14 13.05 8.76
CA ALA A 182 -13.05 11.82 7.98
C ALA A 182 -14.34 11.00 8.08
N SER A 183 -14.91 10.83 9.27
CA SER A 183 -16.19 10.12 9.43
C SER A 183 -17.33 10.79 8.66
N LYS A 184 -17.45 12.13 8.71
CA LYS A 184 -18.44 12.87 7.91
C LYS A 184 -18.25 12.71 6.40
N LEU A 185 -17.00 12.60 5.95
CA LEU A 185 -16.67 12.39 4.54
C LEU A 185 -17.07 10.99 4.08
N PHE A 186 -16.87 9.96 4.90
CA PHE A 186 -17.21 8.58 4.53
C PHE A 186 -18.67 8.19 4.84
N HIS A 187 -19.39 9.02 5.60
CA HIS A 187 -20.80 8.81 5.87
C HIS A 187 -21.70 9.16 4.65
N SER A 188 -22.65 8.27 4.31
CA SER A 188 -23.54 8.42 3.14
C SER A 188 -25.05 8.56 3.46
N ASN A 189 -25.46 8.98 4.68
CA ASN A 189 -26.84 9.10 5.27
C ASN A 189 -27.35 7.79 5.95
N GLU A 190 -28.19 7.72 7.00
CA GLU A 190 -28.90 8.64 7.94
C GLU A 190 -28.51 8.27 9.40
N ASP A 191 -28.71 9.19 10.36
CA ASP A 191 -28.26 9.23 11.79
C ASP A 191 -26.79 9.63 12.04
N PHE A 192 -26.58 10.92 12.35
CA PHE A 192 -25.28 11.59 12.40
C PHE A 192 -24.35 11.09 13.53
N ASP A 193 -24.80 10.99 14.77
CA ASP A 193 -23.90 10.64 15.89
C ASP A 193 -23.50 9.17 15.90
N THR A 194 -24.44 8.25 15.60
CA THR A 194 -24.14 6.81 15.48
C THR A 194 -23.28 6.53 14.24
N SER A 195 -23.31 7.41 13.23
CA SER A 195 -22.42 7.30 12.06
C SER A 195 -20.96 7.63 12.33
N ILE A 196 -20.66 8.62 13.19
CA ILE A 196 -19.27 9.05 13.38
C ILE A 196 -18.44 7.94 14.02
N VAL A 197 -18.97 7.33 15.08
CA VAL A 197 -18.29 6.26 15.83
C VAL A 197 -18.17 5.00 14.98
N SER A 198 -19.21 4.63 14.24
CA SER A 198 -19.20 3.43 13.38
C SER A 198 -18.23 3.58 12.21
N GLU A 199 -18.16 4.75 11.59
CA GLU A 199 -17.17 5.05 10.56
C GLU A 199 -15.75 5.10 11.13
N ALA A 200 -15.56 5.77 12.28
CA ALA A 200 -14.26 5.89 12.94
C ALA A 200 -13.70 4.52 13.38
N ALA A 201 -14.55 3.56 13.73
CA ALA A 201 -14.13 2.21 14.08
C ALA A 201 -13.48 1.45 12.90
N LEU A 202 -13.69 1.90 11.66
CA LEU A 202 -13.08 1.33 10.45
C LEU A 202 -11.74 1.98 10.10
N PHE A 203 -11.29 2.96 10.87
CA PHE A 203 -10.06 3.69 10.62
C PHE A 203 -8.88 3.11 11.41
N GLU A 204 -7.71 3.05 10.79
CA GLU A 204 -6.48 3.13 11.57
C GLU A 204 -6.40 4.47 12.31
N ALA A 205 -5.71 4.48 13.46
CA ALA A 205 -5.48 5.71 14.19
C ALA A 205 -4.73 6.73 13.31
N PRO A 206 -5.08 8.03 13.38
CA PRO A 206 -4.37 9.09 12.66
C PRO A 206 -2.85 8.96 12.79
N THR A 207 -2.16 8.87 11.67
CA THR A 207 -0.70 8.78 11.64
C THR A 207 -0.13 10.09 11.14
N VAL A 208 0.62 10.79 11.99
CA VAL A 208 1.37 11.99 11.59
C VAL A 208 2.75 11.57 11.12
N ILE A 209 3.16 12.07 9.96
CA ILE A 209 4.42 11.70 9.29
C ILE A 209 5.16 13.00 8.94
N ARG A 210 6.46 13.02 9.26
CA ARG A 210 7.39 14.11 8.95
C ARG A 210 8.45 13.63 7.95
N TYR A 211 8.69 14.45 6.95
CA TYR A 211 9.81 14.33 6.01
C TYR A 211 10.73 15.53 6.21
N GLU A 212 11.94 15.25 6.67
CA GLU A 212 13.07 16.20 6.63
C GLU A 212 13.61 16.30 5.18
N PRO A 213 14.45 17.30 4.86
CA PRO A 213 15.08 17.38 3.55
C PRO A 213 15.74 16.06 3.14
N ASP A 214 15.62 15.73 1.85
CA ASP A 214 16.01 14.48 1.18
C ASP A 214 15.25 13.21 1.61
N GLN A 215 14.31 13.30 2.56
CA GLN A 215 13.49 12.14 2.90
C GLN A 215 12.44 11.85 1.82
N ILE A 216 12.15 10.56 1.66
CA ILE A 216 11.33 9.99 0.59
C ILE A 216 10.40 8.91 1.14
N LEU A 217 9.36 8.64 0.37
CA LEU A 217 8.62 7.39 0.41
C LEU A 217 8.51 6.89 -1.02
N ALA A 218 9.29 5.87 -1.37
CA ALA A 218 9.37 5.29 -2.71
C ALA A 218 8.00 4.78 -3.21
N PRO A 219 7.85 4.50 -4.52
CA PRO A 219 6.61 3.98 -5.08
C PRO A 219 6.10 2.76 -4.35
N HIS A 220 4.86 2.83 -3.88
CA HIS A 220 4.22 1.77 -3.10
C HIS A 220 2.70 1.78 -3.29
N TYR A 221 2.05 0.83 -2.62
CA TYR A 221 0.60 0.72 -2.54
C TYR A 221 0.20 0.66 -1.07
N ASP A 222 -0.95 1.27 -0.76
CA ASP A 222 -1.52 1.19 0.59
C ASP A 222 -2.37 -0.06 0.79
N ALA A 223 -2.90 -0.63 -0.31
CA ALA A 223 -3.62 -1.90 -0.30
C ALA A 223 -2.67 -3.08 -0.55
N ASN A 224 -3.04 -4.25 -0.06
CA ASN A 224 -2.25 -5.47 -0.15
C ASN A 224 -2.95 -6.55 -1.00
N ARG A 225 -2.23 -7.20 -1.91
CA ARG A 225 -2.80 -8.29 -2.72
C ARG A 225 -3.26 -9.49 -1.89
N SER A 226 -2.69 -9.66 -0.70
CA SER A 226 -2.98 -10.77 0.22
C SER A 226 -3.60 -10.28 1.54
N ALA A 227 -4.34 -9.16 1.52
CA ALA A 227 -4.89 -8.50 2.71
C ALA A 227 -5.75 -9.43 3.60
N GLU A 228 -6.40 -10.45 3.03
CA GLU A 228 -7.16 -11.44 3.80
C GLU A 228 -6.30 -12.23 4.80
N THR A 229 -5.00 -12.35 4.52
CA THR A 229 -4.04 -13.02 5.40
C THR A 229 -3.14 -12.01 6.12
N GLU A 230 -2.55 -11.07 5.38
CA GLU A 230 -1.52 -10.15 5.92
C GLU A 230 -2.11 -9.03 6.79
N ASP A 231 -3.35 -8.60 6.51
CA ASP A 231 -4.01 -7.49 7.22
C ASP A 231 -5.28 -7.94 7.96
N ALA A 232 -5.44 -9.26 8.15
CA ALA A 232 -6.62 -9.86 8.79
C ALA A 232 -6.91 -9.28 10.19
N ASN A 233 -5.83 -8.99 10.94
CA ASN A 233 -5.85 -8.40 12.29
C ASN A 233 -5.93 -6.86 12.29
N ARG A 234 -5.88 -6.21 11.12
CA ARG A 234 -5.98 -4.76 10.91
C ARG A 234 -7.26 -4.37 10.17
N GLY A 235 -8.33 -5.17 10.30
CA GLY A 235 -9.60 -4.88 9.65
C GLY A 235 -9.66 -5.31 8.17
N GLY A 236 -8.66 -6.02 7.66
CA GLY A 236 -8.58 -6.46 6.27
C GLY A 236 -8.02 -5.38 5.34
N GLN A 237 -8.46 -5.38 4.09
CA GLN A 237 -7.94 -4.50 3.05
C GLN A 237 -8.14 -3.01 3.35
N THR A 238 -7.15 -2.19 3.02
CA THR A 238 -7.28 -0.72 2.98
C THR A 238 -8.08 -0.31 1.75
N LEU A 239 -9.26 0.28 1.97
CA LEU A 239 -10.21 0.67 0.92
C LEU A 239 -10.07 2.12 0.48
N ALA A 240 -9.63 2.99 1.39
CA ALA A 240 -9.40 4.39 1.12
C ALA A 240 -8.22 4.94 1.93
N THR A 241 -7.48 5.84 1.30
CA THR A 241 -6.43 6.63 1.94
C THR A 241 -6.84 8.09 1.93
N LEU A 242 -6.91 8.68 3.13
CA LEU A 242 -7.14 10.10 3.33
C LEU A 242 -5.88 10.72 3.92
N LEU A 243 -5.26 11.64 3.18
CA LEU A 243 -4.00 12.29 3.49
C LEU A 243 -4.21 13.80 3.62
N VAL A 244 -3.98 14.39 4.79
CA VAL A 244 -4.02 15.85 4.98
C VAL A 244 -2.60 16.39 5.00
N TYR A 245 -2.34 17.47 4.26
CA TYR A 245 -1.08 18.19 4.33
C TYR A 245 -1.13 19.19 5.48
N LEU A 246 -0.18 19.10 6.42
CA LEU A 246 -0.19 19.90 7.66
C LEU A 246 0.60 21.21 7.54
N ASN A 247 1.35 21.38 6.45
CA ASN A 247 2.05 22.60 6.09
C ASN A 247 2.10 22.77 4.56
N ASP A 248 2.31 24.01 4.13
CA ASP A 248 2.68 24.29 2.74
C ASP A 248 4.11 23.82 2.48
N VAL A 249 4.34 23.23 1.32
CA VAL A 249 5.66 22.81 0.86
C VAL A 249 5.90 23.54 -0.45
N GLU A 250 6.94 24.38 -0.52
CA GLU A 250 7.24 25.14 -1.74
C GLU A 250 8.03 24.29 -2.76
N ARG A 251 9.00 23.51 -2.28
CA ARG A 251 9.90 22.72 -3.14
C ARG A 251 9.96 21.25 -2.71
N GLY A 252 9.89 20.36 -3.71
CA GLY A 252 9.94 18.91 -3.50
C GLY A 252 8.73 18.40 -2.70
N GLY A 253 8.84 17.20 -2.14
CA GLY A 253 7.84 16.64 -1.23
C GLY A 253 6.47 16.38 -1.87
N LEU A 254 6.38 16.33 -3.19
CA LEU A 254 5.11 16.14 -3.91
C LEU A 254 4.58 14.72 -3.72
N THR A 255 3.28 14.53 -3.90
CA THR A 255 2.68 13.19 -3.99
C THR A 255 2.49 12.82 -5.46
N ARG A 256 3.25 11.84 -5.98
CA ARG A 256 3.17 11.44 -7.40
C ARG A 256 2.44 10.11 -7.56
N PHE A 257 1.49 10.04 -8.48
CA PHE A 257 0.88 8.79 -8.94
C PHE A 257 1.58 8.31 -10.21
N GLY A 258 2.47 7.32 -10.08
CA GLY A 258 3.38 6.90 -11.16
C GLY A 258 2.68 6.32 -12.41
N LYS A 259 1.44 5.87 -12.26
CA LYS A 259 0.67 5.18 -13.31
C LYS A 259 -0.47 6.00 -13.89
N LEU A 260 -0.67 7.22 -13.40
CA LEU A 260 -1.75 8.11 -13.85
C LEU A 260 -1.16 9.29 -14.61
N SER A 261 -1.73 9.58 -15.77
CA SER A 261 -1.29 10.65 -16.67
C SER A 261 -1.95 11.97 -16.27
N SER A 262 -1.20 13.07 -16.20
CA SER A 262 -1.78 14.39 -15.92
C SER A 262 -2.71 14.86 -17.05
N SER A 263 -2.52 14.38 -18.28
CA SER A 263 -3.42 14.69 -19.40
C SER A 263 -4.86 14.18 -19.21
N ALA A 264 -5.05 13.14 -18.38
CA ALA A 264 -6.36 12.60 -18.04
C ALA A 264 -6.97 13.24 -16.78
N ALA A 265 -6.26 14.18 -16.13
CA ALA A 265 -6.80 14.91 -15.00
C ALA A 265 -8.00 15.76 -15.40
N ILE A 266 -8.97 15.86 -14.51
CA ILE A 266 -10.24 16.57 -14.69
C ILE A 266 -10.44 17.59 -13.58
N GLY A 267 -11.53 18.37 -13.70
CA GLY A 267 -11.94 19.32 -12.66
C GLY A 267 -11.26 20.68 -12.78
N ASP A 268 -11.79 21.63 -12.01
CA ASP A 268 -11.31 23.00 -11.89
C ASP A 268 -10.39 23.12 -10.67
N VAL A 269 -9.25 22.44 -10.76
CA VAL A 269 -8.16 22.61 -9.80
C VAL A 269 -7.00 23.24 -10.54
N ASP A 270 -6.35 24.18 -9.86
CA ASP A 270 -5.17 24.87 -10.36
C ASP A 270 -4.16 23.85 -10.91
N ARG A 271 -3.87 23.93 -12.21
CA ARG A 271 -2.99 22.97 -12.91
C ARG A 271 -1.57 23.04 -12.38
N ASP A 272 -1.16 24.18 -11.83
CA ASP A 272 0.14 24.34 -11.20
C ASP A 272 0.23 23.50 -9.90
N ARG A 273 -0.91 23.08 -9.34
CA ARG A 273 -0.99 22.17 -8.18
C ARG A 273 -1.01 20.69 -8.53
N ILE A 274 -1.30 20.33 -9.78
CA ILE A 274 -1.59 18.96 -10.23
C ILE A 274 -0.55 18.42 -11.25
N THR A 275 0.30 19.31 -11.78
CA THR A 275 1.22 18.96 -12.88
C THR A 275 2.62 19.47 -12.62
N SER A 276 3.63 18.69 -13.01
CA SER A 276 4.99 19.19 -13.23
C SER A 276 5.23 19.31 -14.73
N ALA A 277 5.91 20.37 -15.17
CA ALA A 277 6.19 20.62 -16.59
C ALA A 277 6.97 19.48 -17.30
N ASP A 278 7.65 18.62 -16.54
CA ASP A 278 8.65 17.70 -17.08
C ASP A 278 8.17 16.24 -17.25
N GLU A 279 7.01 15.86 -16.70
CA GLU A 279 6.48 14.48 -16.82
C GLU A 279 4.95 14.44 -16.95
N ASP A 280 4.44 13.62 -17.88
CA ASP A 280 3.00 13.31 -18.00
C ASP A 280 2.56 12.35 -16.88
N LYS A 281 2.53 12.87 -15.66
CA LYS A 281 2.17 12.17 -14.42
C LYS A 281 1.29 13.04 -13.54
N LEU A 282 0.33 12.43 -12.86
CA LEU A 282 -0.50 13.11 -11.87
C LEU A 282 0.33 13.37 -10.60
N ILE A 283 0.53 14.63 -10.23
CA ILE A 283 1.40 15.04 -9.12
C ILE A 283 0.67 16.06 -8.27
N ILE A 284 0.61 15.88 -6.95
CA ILE A 284 -0.15 16.77 -6.05
C ILE A 284 0.81 17.59 -5.19
N GLN A 285 0.70 18.91 -5.29
CA GLN A 285 1.42 19.86 -4.44
C GLN A 285 0.81 19.91 -3.02
N PRO A 286 1.62 19.72 -1.95
CA PRO A 286 1.15 19.93 -0.58
C PRO A 286 0.73 21.37 -0.31
N LYS A 287 -0.48 21.55 0.21
CA LYS A 287 -0.99 22.82 0.70
C LYS A 287 -1.64 22.61 2.04
N ARG A 288 -1.27 23.41 3.04
CA ARG A 288 -1.76 23.27 4.41
C ARG A 288 -3.28 23.19 4.46
N GLY A 289 -3.80 22.25 5.23
CA GLY A 289 -5.23 22.05 5.46
C GLY A 289 -5.96 21.29 4.35
N ASP A 290 -5.39 21.22 3.14
CA ASP A 290 -5.98 20.44 2.06
C ASP A 290 -5.74 18.93 2.26
N ALA A 291 -6.73 18.13 1.85
CA ALA A 291 -6.64 16.68 1.87
C ALA A 291 -6.59 16.08 0.46
N LEU A 292 -5.91 14.95 0.31
CA LEU A 292 -5.88 14.08 -0.84
C LEU A 292 -6.59 12.77 -0.47
N LEU A 293 -7.57 12.38 -1.26
CA LEU A 293 -8.34 11.14 -1.09
C LEU A 293 -8.23 10.27 -2.34
N PHE A 294 -7.86 9.00 -2.15
CA PHE A 294 -7.82 7.99 -3.21
C PHE A 294 -8.15 6.60 -2.66
N PHE A 295 -8.40 5.65 -3.56
CA PHE A 295 -8.96 4.33 -3.23
C PHE A 295 -8.05 3.23 -3.75
N PRO A 296 -7.15 2.68 -2.91
CA PRO A 296 -6.21 1.65 -3.34
C PRO A 296 -6.85 0.27 -3.54
N ALA A 297 -8.12 0.10 -3.16
CA ALA A 297 -8.93 -1.06 -3.48
C ALA A 297 -10.40 -0.67 -3.70
N ASP A 298 -11.16 -1.53 -4.38
CA ASP A 298 -12.61 -1.39 -4.47
C ASP A 298 -13.30 -1.75 -3.14
N ARG A 299 -14.60 -1.48 -3.02
CA ARG A 299 -15.38 -1.77 -1.80
C ARG A 299 -15.40 -3.25 -1.39
N ASN A 300 -15.07 -4.16 -2.31
CA ASN A 300 -15.00 -5.60 -2.05
C ASN A 300 -13.56 -6.03 -1.66
N GLY A 301 -12.60 -5.10 -1.61
CA GLY A 301 -11.21 -5.36 -1.27
C GLY A 301 -10.32 -5.72 -2.47
N GLN A 302 -10.81 -5.61 -3.71
CA GLN A 302 -9.99 -5.85 -4.89
C GLN A 302 -8.97 -4.75 -5.08
N PHE A 303 -7.69 -5.13 -5.01
CA PHE A 303 -6.54 -4.25 -5.14
C PHE A 303 -6.51 -3.50 -6.49
N ASP A 304 -6.33 -2.18 -6.46
CA ASP A 304 -6.16 -1.35 -7.65
C ASP A 304 -4.67 -1.06 -7.92
N PRO A 305 -4.04 -1.69 -8.93
CA PRO A 305 -2.65 -1.46 -9.25
C PRO A 305 -2.36 -0.06 -9.82
N ARG A 306 -3.38 0.75 -10.13
CA ARG A 306 -3.21 2.07 -10.77
C ARG A 306 -2.93 3.19 -9.78
N THR A 307 -3.28 3.00 -8.50
CA THR A 307 -3.05 3.98 -7.43
C THR A 307 -1.67 3.82 -6.77
N GLU A 308 -0.70 3.28 -7.51
CA GLU A 308 0.71 3.33 -7.09
C GLU A 308 1.12 4.78 -6.91
N HIS A 309 1.69 5.09 -5.76
CA HIS A 309 2.06 6.46 -5.44
C HIS A 309 3.32 6.52 -4.59
N GLU A 310 3.91 7.70 -4.53
CA GLU A 310 5.13 7.98 -3.76
C GLU A 310 5.08 9.37 -3.13
N GLY A 311 5.86 9.54 -2.07
CA GLY A 311 6.30 10.85 -1.59
C GLY A 311 7.65 11.16 -2.23
N MET A 312 7.66 12.08 -3.20
CA MET A 312 8.88 12.55 -3.87
C MET A 312 9.84 13.17 -2.84
N PRO A 313 11.16 13.20 -3.13
CA PRO A 313 12.15 13.79 -2.23
C PRO A 313 11.74 15.17 -1.74
N ALA A 314 11.67 15.32 -0.42
CA ALA A 314 11.44 16.60 0.22
C ALA A 314 12.66 17.50 0.02
N ILE A 315 12.46 18.73 -0.45
CA ILE A 315 13.51 19.76 -0.40
C ILE A 315 13.24 20.63 0.82
N ASP A 316 11.99 21.07 0.97
CA ASP A 316 11.49 21.70 2.18
C ASP A 316 10.82 20.66 3.09
N GLU A 317 10.75 20.96 4.39
CA GLU A 317 10.12 20.07 5.37
C GLU A 317 8.63 19.84 5.02
N LYS A 318 8.19 18.60 5.11
CA LYS A 318 6.80 18.20 4.87
C LYS A 318 6.22 17.44 6.05
N TRP A 319 5.02 17.86 6.45
CA TRP A 319 4.19 17.19 7.44
C TRP A 319 2.87 16.76 6.82
N ILE A 320 2.47 15.53 7.11
CA ILE A 320 1.17 14.99 6.70
C ILE A 320 0.51 14.26 7.88
N ALA A 321 -0.81 14.23 7.90
CA ALA A 321 -1.59 13.30 8.70
C ALA A 321 -2.36 12.35 7.78
N ARG A 322 -2.43 11.08 8.14
CA ARG A 322 -3.05 10.06 7.31
C ARG A 322 -4.02 9.20 8.12
N ILE A 323 -5.18 8.94 7.53
CA ILE A 323 -6.12 7.89 7.94
C ILE A 323 -6.25 6.87 6.81
N TRP A 324 -6.16 5.59 7.16
CA TRP A 324 -6.56 4.48 6.30
C TRP A 324 -7.90 3.93 6.77
N LYS A 325 -8.84 3.76 5.83
CA LYS A 325 -10.13 3.12 6.08
C LYS A 325 -10.09 1.67 5.60
N HIS A 326 -10.46 0.74 6.47
CA HIS A 326 -10.44 -0.70 6.20
C HIS A 326 -11.84 -1.28 5.97
N GLN A 327 -11.90 -2.52 5.48
CA GLN A 327 -13.15 -3.27 5.25
C GLN A 327 -13.95 -3.52 6.53
N ARG A 328 -13.27 -3.71 7.65
CA ARG A 328 -13.86 -4.08 8.93
C ARG A 328 -13.23 -3.25 10.04
N ARG A 329 -13.78 -3.40 11.25
CA ARG A 329 -13.27 -2.74 12.45
C ARG A 329 -11.77 -2.97 12.61
N VAL A 330 -11.04 -1.88 12.86
CA VAL A 330 -9.61 -1.90 13.15
C VAL A 330 -9.44 -1.79 14.66
N PRO A 331 -9.05 -2.87 15.37
CA PRO A 331 -8.85 -2.80 16.81
C PRO A 331 -7.53 -2.10 17.16
N ALA A 332 -7.44 -1.59 18.40
CA ALA A 332 -6.15 -1.23 19.00
C ALA A 332 -5.17 -2.43 18.95
N PRO A 333 -3.86 -2.21 18.76
CA PRO A 333 -3.18 -0.91 18.77
C PRO A 333 -3.14 -0.20 17.40
N PHE A 334 -3.78 -0.74 16.36
CA PHE A 334 -3.73 -0.17 15.00
C PHE A 334 -4.80 0.91 14.78
N GLY A 335 -6.02 0.64 15.21
CA GLY A 335 -7.14 1.58 15.17
C GLY A 335 -7.36 2.29 16.50
N LEU A 336 -8.52 2.95 16.62
CA LEU A 336 -8.92 3.64 17.83
C LEU A 336 -9.37 2.66 18.93
N SER A 337 -9.02 2.98 20.17
CA SER A 337 -9.49 2.20 21.34
C SER A 337 -10.99 2.38 21.56
N GLU A 338 -11.63 1.48 22.32
CA GLU A 338 -13.04 1.66 22.70
C GLU A 338 -13.27 2.97 23.48
N ALA A 339 -12.31 3.36 24.32
CA ALA A 339 -12.37 4.63 25.05
C ALA A 339 -12.34 5.82 24.08
N SER A 340 -11.38 5.82 23.15
CA SER A 340 -11.24 6.84 22.12
C SER A 340 -12.50 6.93 21.23
N LEU A 341 -13.09 5.79 20.87
CA LEU A 341 -14.34 5.73 20.12
C LEU A 341 -15.52 6.26 20.94
N SER A 342 -15.58 5.97 22.24
CA SER A 342 -16.62 6.49 23.13
C SER A 342 -16.52 8.02 23.27
N ASP A 343 -15.31 8.56 23.32
CA ASP A 343 -15.07 10.00 23.44
C ASP A 343 -15.46 10.78 22.18
N LEU A 344 -15.60 10.11 21.02
CA LEU A 344 -16.06 10.72 19.76
C LEU A 344 -17.58 10.93 19.69
N GLY A 345 -18.35 10.14 20.44
CA GLY A 345 -19.80 10.11 20.43
C GLY A 345 -20.49 11.14 21.30
#